data_AF-A0A2G5V6Z0-F1
#
_entry.id   AF-A0A2G5V6Z0-F1
#
_cell.length_a   1.000
_cell.length_b   1.000
_cell.length_c   1.000
_cell.angle_alpha   90.00
_cell.angle_beta   90.00
_cell.angle_gamma   90.00
#
_symmetry.space_group_name_H-M   'P 1'
#
loop_
_entity.id
_entity.type
_entity.pdbx_description
1 polymer ?
#
loop_
_entity_poly.entity_id
_entity_poly.type
_entity_poly.pdbx_seq_one_letter_code
_entity_poly.pdbx_strand_id
1 'polypeptide(L)'
;MNILFIGLIIQWFEAFVSKVLVMPYQIYFTLWFINIRLGKRFSTPGTYRLAQQFQVKENIRHIMLARNIICCATFFVAIACGLLMTIVLDVLPIWLKSPVAHCIENCIFLNPLLICSVAIFSVPSWKKEFIEGIPFLKKIRNEPKSSQSALNPEDETREYFNQLRNAWL
;
A
#
# COMPACT_ATOMS: atom_id res chain seq x y z
N MET A 1 -10.87 -12.18 36.82
CA MET A 1 -9.82 -11.22 36.39
C MET A 1 -10.09 -9.89 37.08
N ASN A 2 -9.09 -9.28 37.75
CA ASN A 2 -9.30 -8.03 38.51
C ASN A 2 -9.56 -6.84 37.56
N ILE A 3 -10.47 -5.94 37.92
CA ILE A 3 -10.84 -4.75 37.11
C ILE A 3 -9.61 -3.89 36.77
N LEU A 4 -8.70 -3.73 37.74
CA LEU A 4 -7.44 -3.00 37.53
C LEU A 4 -6.56 -3.64 36.45
N PHE A 5 -6.53 -4.97 36.38
CA PHE A 5 -5.75 -5.70 35.38
C PHE A 5 -6.36 -5.56 33.98
N ILE A 6 -7.69 -5.58 33.88
CA ILE A 6 -8.42 -5.32 32.62
C ILE A 6 -8.10 -3.91 32.12
N GLY A 7 -8.16 -2.91 32.99
CA GLY A 7 -7.83 -1.52 32.64
C GLY A 7 -6.40 -1.38 32.13
N LEU A 8 -5.44 -2.06 32.75
CA LEU A 8 -4.03 -2.01 32.36
C LEU A 8 -3.79 -2.64 30.98
N ILE A 9 -4.45 -3.77 30.66
CA ILE A 9 -4.37 -4.40 29.34
C ILE A 9 -4.97 -3.49 28.26
N ILE A 10 -6.15 -2.90 28.51
CA ILE A 10 -6.81 -2.00 27.55
C ILE A 10 -5.91 -0.79 27.27
N GLN A 11 -5.32 -0.19 28.30
CA GLN A 11 -4.44 0.96 28.14
C GLN A 11 -3.17 0.63 27.35
N TRP A 12 -2.56 -0.53 27.62
CA TRP A 12 -1.40 -0.99 26.86
C TRP A 12 -1.75 -1.24 25.39
N PHE A 13 -2.91 -1.85 25.14
CA PHE A 13 -3.42 -2.11 23.80
C PHE A 13 -3.68 -0.83 23.02
N GLU A 14 -4.32 0.17 23.64
CA GLU A 14 -4.56 1.47 23.02
C GLU A 14 -3.25 2.16 22.65
N ALA A 15 -2.26 2.15 23.55
CA ALA A 15 -0.95 2.71 23.28
C ALA A 15 -0.20 1.99 22.14
N PHE A 16 -0.30 0.67 22.08
CA PHE A 16 0.27 -0.13 21.01
C PHE A 16 -0.38 0.20 19.66
N VAL A 17 -1.72 0.16 19.60
CA VAL A 17 -2.48 0.48 18.38
C VAL A 17 -2.18 1.91 17.92
N SER A 18 -2.18 2.88 18.85
CA SER A 18 -1.86 4.28 18.54
C SER A 18 -0.47 4.41 17.91
N LYS A 19 0.55 3.73 18.44
CA LYS A 19 1.92 3.78 17.88
C LYS A 19 2.04 3.09 16.52
N VAL A 20 1.43 1.91 16.37
CA VAL A 20 1.44 1.14 15.10
C VAL A 20 0.69 1.88 14.00
N LEU A 21 -0.37 2.61 14.34
CA LEU A 21 -1.11 3.42 13.38
C LEU A 21 -0.38 4.73 13.09
N VAL A 22 -0.13 5.56 14.10
CA VAL A 22 0.29 6.95 13.92
C VAL A 22 1.68 7.08 13.32
N MET A 23 2.65 6.26 13.75
CA MET A 23 4.06 6.42 13.36
C MET A 23 4.29 6.20 11.85
N PRO A 24 3.77 5.11 11.21
CA PRO A 24 3.89 4.94 9.76
C PRO A 24 3.23 6.06 8.95
N TYR A 25 2.07 6.57 9.39
CA TYR A 25 1.40 7.68 8.70
C TYR A 25 2.17 8.99 8.80
N GLN A 26 2.80 9.28 9.95
CA GLN A 26 3.66 10.46 10.12
C GLN A 26 4.90 10.41 9.19
N ILE A 27 5.55 9.24 9.11
CA ILE A 27 6.69 9.03 8.20
C ILE A 27 6.25 9.21 6.75
N TYR A 28 5.14 8.57 6.35
CA TYR A 28 4.55 8.73 5.02
C TYR A 28 4.30 10.20 4.68
N PHE A 29 3.60 10.93 5.57
CA PHE A 29 3.24 12.32 5.34
C PHE A 29 4.48 13.20 5.16
N THR A 30 5.50 12.98 5.97
CA THR A 30 6.78 13.70 5.89
C THR A 30 7.48 13.45 4.55
N LEU A 31 7.63 12.18 4.15
CA LEU A 31 8.26 11.80 2.88
C LEU A 31 7.48 12.32 1.67
N TRP A 32 6.15 12.21 1.71
CA TRP A 32 5.28 12.71 0.66
C TRP A 32 5.39 14.22 0.52
N PHE A 33 5.36 14.95 1.63
CA PHE A 33 5.45 16.40 1.65
C PHE A 33 6.79 16.91 1.09
N ILE A 34 7.90 16.27 1.49
CA ILE A 34 9.24 16.57 0.95
C ILE A 34 9.26 16.33 -0.56
N ASN A 35 8.78 15.19 -1.04
CA ASN A 35 8.81 14.85 -2.46
C ASN A 35 7.91 15.77 -3.31
N ILE A 36 6.73 16.17 -2.82
CA ILE A 36 5.90 17.16 -3.52
C ILE A 36 6.60 18.52 -3.61
N ARG A 37 7.24 18.97 -2.52
CA ARG A 37 7.99 20.24 -2.53
C ARG A 37 9.16 20.18 -3.51
N LEU A 38 9.90 19.07 -3.54
CA LEU A 38 10.97 18.85 -4.51
C LEU A 38 10.44 18.80 -5.94
N GLY A 39 9.30 18.13 -6.18
CA GLY A 39 8.67 18.08 -7.49
C GLY A 39 8.31 19.47 -8.01
N LYS A 40 7.69 20.30 -7.18
CA LYS A 40 7.37 21.70 -7.54
C LYS A 40 8.63 22.52 -7.84
N ARG A 41 9.71 22.32 -7.08
CA ARG A 41 10.99 22.98 -7.34
C ARG A 41 11.61 22.53 -8.65
N PHE A 42 11.49 21.25 -9.00
CA PHE A 42 12.09 20.71 -10.23
C PHE A 42 11.28 21.00 -11.48
N SER A 43 9.99 21.33 -11.38
CA SER A 43 9.16 21.70 -12.54
C SER A 43 9.42 23.10 -13.09
N THR A 44 10.21 23.95 -12.42
CA THR A 44 10.56 25.28 -12.96
C THR A 44 11.63 25.15 -14.05
N PRO A 45 11.42 25.73 -15.25
CA PRO A 45 12.37 25.64 -16.37
C PRO A 45 13.72 26.31 -16.05
N GLY A 46 14.83 25.71 -16.51
CA GLY A 46 16.13 26.39 -16.59
C GLY A 46 17.26 25.90 -15.66
N THR A 47 17.01 24.98 -14.72
CA THR A 47 18.02 24.62 -13.69
C THR A 47 18.23 23.14 -13.42
N TYR A 48 17.40 22.22 -13.93
CA TYR A 48 17.39 20.83 -13.44
C TYR A 48 17.73 19.78 -14.49
N ARG A 49 18.48 18.76 -14.04
CA ARG A 49 18.79 17.58 -14.83
C ARG A 49 17.55 16.70 -14.89
N LEU A 50 17.09 16.38 -16.10
CA LEU A 50 15.91 15.55 -16.38
C LEU A 50 15.79 14.33 -15.44
N ALA A 51 16.91 13.66 -15.16
CA ALA A 51 17.00 12.53 -14.23
C ALA A 51 16.42 12.82 -12.82
N GLN A 52 16.60 14.02 -12.26
CA GLN A 52 16.10 14.40 -10.94
C GLN A 52 14.56 14.49 -10.91
N GLN A 53 13.96 14.98 -12.00
CA GLN A 53 12.49 15.01 -12.13
C GLN A 53 11.91 13.59 -12.17
N PHE A 54 12.57 12.68 -12.90
CA PHE A 54 12.17 11.28 -12.95
C PHE A 54 12.28 10.60 -11.58
N GLN A 55 13.38 10.82 -10.86
CA GLN A 55 13.55 10.28 -9.51
C GLN A 55 12.43 10.73 -8.56
N VAL A 56 12.02 12.01 -8.61
CA VAL A 56 10.93 12.50 -7.75
C VAL A 56 9.57 11.94 -8.16
N LYS A 57 9.26 11.89 -9.45
CA LYS A 57 8.01 11.27 -9.94
C LYS A 57 7.91 9.81 -9.50
N GLU A 58 9.00 9.05 -9.66
CA GLU A 58 9.07 7.64 -9.28
C GLU A 58 8.96 7.47 -7.75
N ASN A 59 9.66 8.30 -6.96
CA ASN A 59 9.55 8.30 -5.51
C ASN A 59 8.11 8.56 -5.03
N ILE A 60 7.38 9.49 -5.65
CA ILE A 60 5.97 9.74 -5.32
C ILE A 60 5.13 8.48 -5.58
N ARG A 61 5.37 7.77 -6.68
CA ARG A 61 4.69 6.50 -7.01
C ARG A 61 4.98 5.42 -5.95
N HIS A 62 6.24 5.25 -5.56
CA HIS A 62 6.62 4.32 -4.49
C HIS A 62 6.01 4.69 -3.14
N ILE A 63 5.93 5.99 -2.82
CA ILE A 63 5.30 6.49 -1.59
C ILE A 63 3.80 6.21 -1.57
N MET A 64 3.11 6.36 -2.71
CA MET A 64 1.69 5.99 -2.84
C MET A 64 1.45 4.49 -2.68
N LEU A 65 2.32 3.66 -3.26
CA LEU A 65 2.30 2.20 -3.06
C LEU A 65 2.48 1.85 -1.58
N ALA A 66 3.50 2.41 -0.94
CA ALA A 66 3.77 2.22 0.48
C ALA A 66 2.58 2.62 1.35
N ARG A 67 1.90 3.73 1.05
CA ARG A 67 0.67 4.16 1.75
C ARG A 67 -0.42 3.09 1.69
N ASN A 68 -0.69 2.55 0.50
CA ASN A 68 -1.75 1.57 0.33
C ASN A 68 -1.44 0.28 1.10
N ILE A 69 -0.18 -0.17 1.06
CA ILE A 69 0.29 -1.34 1.81
C ILE A 69 0.19 -1.09 3.32
N ILE A 70 0.74 0.04 3.81
CA ILE A 70 0.69 0.40 5.22
C ILE A 70 -0.76 0.46 5.69
N CYS A 71 -1.64 1.18 4.98
CA CYS A 71 -3.04 1.32 5.35
C CYS A 71 -3.76 -0.04 5.46
N CYS A 72 -3.59 -0.91 4.47
CA CYS A 72 -4.20 -2.23 4.47
C CYS A 72 -3.63 -3.12 5.58
N ALA A 73 -2.31 -3.14 5.76
CA ALA A 73 -1.65 -3.89 6.82
C ALA A 73 -2.08 -3.40 8.22
N THR A 74 -2.14 -2.09 8.43
CA THR A 74 -2.59 -1.51 9.71
C THR A 74 -4.05 -1.84 10.02
N PHE A 75 -4.93 -1.78 9.01
CA PHE A 75 -6.34 -2.14 9.18
C PHE A 75 -6.47 -3.62 9.55
N PHE A 76 -5.73 -4.49 8.86
CA PHE A 76 -5.76 -5.92 9.10
C PHE A 76 -5.21 -6.31 10.48
N VAL A 77 -4.08 -5.72 10.88
CA VAL A 77 -3.51 -5.89 12.23
C VAL A 77 -4.48 -5.40 13.30
N ALA A 78 -5.13 -4.24 13.10
CA ALA A 78 -6.11 -3.73 14.07
C ALA A 78 -7.28 -4.69 14.28
N ILE A 79 -7.77 -5.34 13.21
CA ILE A 79 -8.82 -6.38 13.32
C ILE A 79 -8.31 -7.59 14.09
N ALA A 80 -7.14 -8.13 13.73
CA ALA A 80 -6.58 -9.30 14.41
C ALA A 80 -6.32 -9.04 15.90
N CYS A 81 -5.77 -7.87 16.21
CA CYS A 81 -5.58 -7.36 17.56
C CYS A 81 -6.91 -7.20 18.32
N GLY A 82 -7.95 -6.68 17.68
CA GLY A 82 -9.29 -6.57 18.27
C GLY A 82 -9.93 -7.94 18.57
N LEU A 83 -9.82 -8.90 17.64
CA LEU A 83 -10.29 -10.27 17.86
C LEU A 83 -9.50 -10.98 18.97
N LEU A 84 -8.20 -10.74 19.08
CA LEU A 84 -7.40 -11.26 20.18
C LEU A 84 -7.88 -10.70 21.52
N MET A 85 -8.18 -9.40 21.58
CA MET A 85 -8.68 -8.75 22.78
C MET A 85 -10.04 -9.30 23.23
N THR A 86 -10.94 -9.65 22.31
CA THR A 86 -12.24 -10.26 22.69
C THR A 86 -12.08 -11.65 23.29
N ILE A 87 -11.07 -12.42 22.87
CA ILE A 87 -10.70 -13.70 23.49
C ILE A 87 -10.10 -13.47 24.87
N VAL A 88 -9.12 -12.56 25.01
CA VAL A 88 -8.41 -12.29 26.27
C VAL A 88 -9.35 -11.76 27.36
N LEU A 89 -10.31 -10.91 26.99
CA LEU A 89 -11.29 -10.35 27.92
C LEU A 89 -12.45 -11.31 28.22
N ASP A 90 -12.43 -12.51 27.67
CA ASP A 90 -13.45 -13.54 27.85
C ASP A 90 -14.87 -13.07 27.45
N VAL A 91 -14.95 -12.21 26.43
CA VAL A 91 -16.21 -11.61 25.96
C VAL A 91 -17.01 -12.59 25.10
N LEU A 92 -16.31 -13.53 24.44
CA LEU A 92 -16.91 -14.46 23.50
C LEU A 92 -17.42 -15.74 24.19
N PRO A 93 -18.56 -16.30 23.74
CA PRO A 93 -19.04 -17.58 24.25
C PRO A 93 -18.08 -18.71 23.88
N ILE A 94 -18.03 -19.75 24.71
CA ILE A 94 -17.05 -20.85 24.65
C ILE A 94 -16.95 -21.49 23.25
N TRP A 95 -18.10 -21.73 22.61
CA TRP A 95 -18.16 -22.36 21.28
C TRP A 95 -17.56 -21.50 20.16
N LEU A 96 -17.47 -20.18 20.35
CA LEU A 96 -16.94 -19.23 19.37
C LEU A 96 -15.44 -18.95 19.55
N LYS A 97 -14.87 -19.24 20.72
CA LYS A 97 -13.45 -19.00 21.02
C LYS A 97 -12.50 -19.77 20.08
N SER A 98 -12.76 -21.06 19.86
CA SER A 98 -11.92 -21.90 19.00
C SER A 98 -11.98 -21.47 17.52
N PRO A 99 -13.16 -21.23 16.92
CA PRO A 99 -13.24 -20.66 15.58
C PRO A 99 -12.51 -19.32 15.43
N VAL A 100 -12.68 -18.39 16.39
CA VAL A 100 -12.04 -17.07 16.32
C VAL A 100 -10.52 -17.18 16.47
N ALA A 101 -10.02 -18.07 17.33
CA ALA A 101 -8.59 -18.34 17.45
C ALA A 101 -8.00 -18.84 16.12
N HIS A 102 -8.67 -19.78 15.44
CA HIS A 102 -8.27 -20.22 14.11
C HIS A 102 -8.35 -19.10 13.07
N CYS A 103 -9.34 -18.22 13.14
CA CYS A 103 -9.39 -17.05 12.26
C CYS A 103 -8.16 -16.14 12.46
N ILE A 104 -7.75 -15.88 13.71
CA ILE A 104 -6.56 -15.07 14.02
C ILE A 104 -5.29 -15.72 13.48
N GLU A 105 -5.12 -17.04 13.68
CA GLU A 105 -3.97 -17.79 13.14
C GLU A 105 -3.92 -17.68 11.62
N ASN A 106 -5.04 -17.93 10.94
CA ASN A 106 -5.14 -17.80 9.49
C ASN A 106 -4.84 -16.37 9.03
N CYS A 107 -5.30 -15.35 9.75
CA CYS A 107 -4.96 -13.97 9.45
C CYS A 107 -3.43 -13.76 9.45
N ILE A 108 -2.73 -14.26 10.47
CA ILE A 108 -1.26 -14.15 10.57
C ILE A 108 -0.57 -14.84 9.38
N PHE A 109 -1.03 -16.03 9.00
CA PHE A 109 -0.45 -16.79 7.88
C PHE A 109 -0.78 -16.20 6.49
N LEU A 110 -1.92 -15.54 6.33
CA LEU A 110 -2.36 -14.94 5.05
C LEU A 110 -1.78 -13.55 4.79
N ASN A 111 -1.02 -12.98 5.73
CA ASN A 111 -0.36 -11.68 5.58
C ASN A 111 0.42 -11.50 4.25
N PRO A 112 1.25 -12.46 3.80
CA PRO A 112 1.96 -12.34 2.53
C PRO A 112 1.01 -12.22 1.34
N LEU A 113 -0.09 -12.97 1.33
CA LEU A 113 -1.09 -12.90 0.26
C LEU A 113 -1.77 -11.54 0.22
N LEU A 114 -2.10 -10.98 1.39
CA LEU A 114 -2.68 -9.64 1.50
C LEU A 114 -1.71 -8.57 0.97
N ILE A 115 -0.45 -8.58 1.43
CA ILE A 115 0.57 -7.60 1.00
C ILE A 115 0.84 -7.72 -0.51
N CYS A 116 1.02 -8.93 -1.02
CA CYS A 116 1.26 -9.17 -2.45
C CYS A 116 0.09 -8.71 -3.30
N SER A 117 -1.15 -8.99 -2.87
CA SER A 117 -2.35 -8.55 -3.57
C SER A 117 -2.41 -7.03 -3.62
N VAL A 118 -2.29 -6.36 -2.46
CA VAL A 118 -2.32 -4.89 -2.40
C VAL A 118 -1.21 -4.27 -3.25
N ALA A 119 -0.01 -4.86 -3.26
CA ALA A 119 1.10 -4.36 -4.06
C ALA A 119 0.81 -4.44 -5.56
N ILE A 120 0.38 -5.60 -6.05
CA ILE A 120 0.05 -5.84 -7.45
C ILE A 120 -1.08 -4.91 -7.91
N PHE A 121 -2.15 -4.78 -7.11
CA PHE A 121 -3.31 -3.97 -7.48
C PHE A 121 -3.08 -2.45 -7.32
N SER A 122 -2.09 -2.03 -6.53
CA SER A 122 -1.77 -0.60 -6.34
C SER A 122 -0.97 0.01 -7.49
N VAL A 123 -0.29 -0.81 -8.30
CA VAL A 123 0.47 -0.35 -9.47
C VAL A 123 -0.27 -0.74 -10.76
N PRO A 124 -0.75 0.22 -11.58
CA PRO A 124 -1.55 -0.08 -12.76
C PRO A 124 -0.87 -1.03 -13.76
N SER A 125 0.43 -0.85 -14.01
CA SER A 125 1.20 -1.72 -14.89
C SER A 125 1.24 -3.16 -14.36
N TRP A 126 1.49 -3.36 -13.08
CA TRP A 126 1.51 -4.70 -12.47
C TRP A 126 0.13 -5.34 -12.45
N LYS A 127 -0.92 -4.57 -12.12
CA LYS A 127 -2.30 -5.03 -12.18
C LYS A 127 -2.67 -5.53 -13.58
N LYS A 128 -2.31 -4.77 -14.62
CA LYS A 128 -2.60 -5.10 -16.01
C LYS A 128 -1.88 -6.39 -16.42
N GLU A 129 -0.57 -6.47 -16.19
CA GLU A 129 0.23 -7.67 -16.51
C GLU A 129 -0.27 -8.90 -15.73
N PHE A 130 -0.62 -8.74 -14.45
CA PHE A 130 -1.16 -9.82 -13.64
C PHE A 130 -2.50 -10.34 -14.17
N ILE A 131 -3.43 -9.45 -14.53
CA ILE A 131 -4.71 -9.83 -15.13
C ILE A 131 -4.52 -10.51 -16.49
N GLU A 132 -3.56 -10.02 -17.29
CA GLU A 132 -3.22 -10.61 -18.59
C GLU A 132 -2.55 -11.98 -18.47
N GLY A 133 -1.83 -12.23 -17.38
CA GLY A 133 -1.26 -13.53 -17.06
C GLY A 133 -2.28 -14.60 -16.65
N ILE A 134 -3.51 -14.22 -16.29
CA ILE A 134 -4.56 -15.16 -15.88
C ILE A 134 -5.27 -15.73 -17.12
N PRO A 135 -5.11 -17.04 -17.43
CA PRO A 135 -5.61 -17.64 -18.66
C PRO A 135 -7.14 -17.55 -18.81
N PHE A 136 -7.87 -17.54 -17.69
CA PHE A 136 -9.34 -17.47 -17.67
C PHE A 136 -9.89 -16.08 -18.02
N LEU A 137 -9.15 -14.99 -17.78
CA LEU A 137 -9.60 -13.61 -18.02
C LEU A 137 -9.28 -13.11 -19.43
N LYS A 138 -8.34 -13.76 -20.15
CA LYS A 138 -8.04 -13.46 -21.55
C LYS A 138 -9.26 -13.57 -22.47
N LYS A 139 -10.19 -14.49 -22.17
CA LYS A 139 -11.38 -14.74 -23.01
C LYS A 139 -12.42 -13.63 -22.95
N ILE A 140 -12.43 -12.83 -21.88
CA ILE A 140 -13.42 -11.75 -21.65
C ILE A 140 -12.98 -10.44 -22.30
N ARG A 141 -11.67 -10.23 -22.50
CA ARG A 141 -11.10 -8.96 -22.97
C ARG A 141 -10.78 -8.96 -24.47
N ASN A 142 -11.69 -9.48 -25.29
CA ASN A 142 -11.69 -9.27 -26.74
C ASN A 142 -12.63 -8.10 -27.07
N GLU A 143 -12.39 -6.93 -26.47
CA GLU A 143 -12.93 -5.68 -27.01
C GLU A 143 -11.81 -4.92 -27.74
N PRO A 144 -12.11 -4.30 -28.89
CA PRO A 144 -11.13 -3.53 -29.64
C PRO A 144 -10.63 -2.37 -28.77
N LYS A 145 -9.30 -2.19 -28.72
CA LYS A 145 -8.67 -1.04 -28.04
C LYS A 145 -9.21 0.26 -28.66
N SER A 146 -10.21 0.85 -28.01
CA SER A 146 -10.57 2.24 -28.28
C SER A 146 -9.41 3.11 -27.79
N SER A 147 -8.87 3.88 -28.72
CA SER A 147 -7.86 4.91 -28.53
C SER A 147 -8.35 5.96 -27.54
N GLN A 148 -8.11 5.74 -26.24
CA GLN A 148 -8.18 6.82 -25.26
C GLN A 148 -6.79 7.40 -25.05
N SER A 149 -6.65 8.65 -25.52
CA SER A 149 -5.53 9.56 -25.38
C SER A 149 -5.34 10.01 -23.93
N ALA A 150 -5.10 9.06 -23.03
CA ALA A 150 -4.47 9.33 -21.75
C ALA A 150 -3.05 8.77 -21.88
N LEU A 151 -2.07 9.68 -21.93
CA LEU A 151 -0.65 9.36 -22.02
C LEU A 151 -0.32 8.21 -21.05
N ASN A 152 -0.02 7.02 -21.56
CA ASN A 152 0.32 5.90 -20.70
C ASN A 152 1.64 6.25 -19.99
N PRO A 153 1.83 5.88 -18.72
CA PRO A 153 3.12 6.07 -18.03
C PRO A 153 4.30 5.44 -18.80
N GLU A 154 4.01 4.39 -19.58
CA GLU A 154 4.96 3.75 -20.51
C GLU A 154 5.34 4.65 -21.69
N ASP A 155 4.41 5.45 -22.22
CA ASP A 155 4.67 6.39 -23.31
C ASP A 155 5.49 7.59 -22.83
N GLU A 156 5.24 8.12 -21.61
CA GLU A 156 6.13 9.13 -20.98
C GLU A 156 7.56 8.59 -20.78
N THR A 157 7.67 7.33 -20.33
CA THR A 157 8.97 6.69 -20.08
C THR A 157 9.72 6.43 -21.39
N ARG A 158 9.01 6.08 -22.45
CA ARG A 158 9.59 5.82 -23.77
C ARG A 158 10.01 7.11 -24.47
N GLU A 159 9.19 8.15 -24.35
CA GLU A 159 9.54 9.52 -24.77
C GLU A 159 10.77 10.03 -23.99
N TYR A 160 10.89 9.70 -22.71
CA TYR A 160 12.09 9.97 -21.90
C TYR A 160 13.34 9.30 -22.44
N PHE A 161 13.32 7.99 -22.70
CA PHE A 161 14.49 7.29 -23.22
C PHE A 161 14.86 7.77 -24.64
N ASN A 162 13.87 8.21 -25.42
CA ASN A 162 14.10 8.88 -26.71
C ASN A 162 14.81 10.23 -26.54
N GLN A 163 14.30 11.10 -25.67
CA GLN A 163 14.91 12.41 -25.42
C GLN A 163 16.31 12.27 -24.80
N LEU A 164 16.51 11.31 -23.90
CA LEU A 164 17.81 10.98 -23.35
C LEU A 164 18.76 10.52 -24.47
N ARG A 165 18.36 9.56 -25.31
CA ARG A 165 19.18 9.10 -26.43
C ARG A 165 19.55 10.24 -27.39
N ASN A 166 18.61 11.12 -27.69
CA ASN A 166 18.82 12.24 -28.61
C ASN A 166 19.69 13.36 -28.01
N ALA A 167 19.80 13.46 -26.68
CA ALA A 167 20.69 14.42 -26.02
C ALA A 167 22.15 13.95 -25.93
N TRP A 168 22.41 12.67 -26.24
CA TRP A 168 23.74 12.05 -26.22
C TRP A 168 24.30 11.77 -27.62
N LEU A 169 23.50 11.98 -28.68
CA LEU A 169 23.90 11.96 -30.09
C LEU A 169 24.15 13.40 -30.56
#